data_AF-A0A1M5ZWY6-F1
#
_entry.id   AF-A0A1M5ZWY6-F1
#
_cell.length_a   1.000
_cell.length_b   1.000
_cell.length_c   1.000
_cell.angle_alpha   90.00
_cell.angle_beta   90.00
_cell.angle_gamma   90.00
#
_symmetry.space_group_name_H-M   'P 1'
#
loop_
_entity.id
_entity.type
_entity.pdbx_description
1 polymer ?
#
loop_
_entity_poly.entity_id
_entity_poly.type
_entity_poly.pdbx_seq_one_letter_code
_entity_poly.pdbx_strand_id
1 'polypeptide(L)' 'MVASHPESGQKRVSKSARVLQAAKRISYLVLGAGKADIVHEISTIPADKLLYPAAKIQSYQGKTEWYLDSDAATKIA' A
#
# COMPACT_ATOMS: atom_id res chain seq x y z
N MET A 1 1.59 5.45 -17.14
CA MET A 1 2.92 6.11 -16.98
C MET A 1 4.00 5.04 -16.99
N VAL A 2 5.24 5.38 -17.34
CA VAL A 2 6.38 4.46 -17.27
C VAL A 2 7.20 4.80 -16.02
N ALA A 3 7.50 3.79 -15.20
CA ALA A 3 8.36 3.88 -14.02
C ALA A 3 9.54 2.90 -14.15
N SER A 4 10.64 3.17 -13.47
CA SER A 4 11.76 2.23 -13.34
C SER A 4 11.74 1.58 -11.97
N HIS A 5 11.98 0.26 -11.91
CA HIS A 5 12.25 -0.41 -10.65
C HIS A 5 13.52 0.20 -10.02
N PRO A 6 13.52 0.55 -8.73
CA PRO A 6 14.62 1.30 -8.11
C PRO A 6 15.96 0.55 -8.13
N GLU A 7 15.95 -0.78 -7.95
CA GLU A 7 17.17 -1.58 -7.94
C GLU A 7 17.57 -2.09 -9.34
N SER A 8 16.70 -2.87 -9.99
CA SER A 8 17.01 -3.47 -11.30
C SER A 8 16.95 -2.52 -12.50
N GLY A 9 16.42 -1.31 -12.34
CA GLY A 9 16.21 -0.35 -13.44
C GLY A 9 15.11 -0.72 -14.44
N GLN A 10 14.53 -1.92 -14.31
CA GLN A 10 13.52 -2.47 -15.22
C GLN A 10 12.37 -1.48 -15.44
N LYS A 11 12.05 -1.20 -16.70
CA LYS A 11 10.93 -0.32 -17.08
C LYS A 11 9.59 -1.05 -16.89
N ARG A 12 8.62 -0.36 -16.30
CA ARG A 12 7.28 -0.86 -16.01
C ARG A 12 6.23 0.17 -16.41
N VAL A 13 5.17 -0.29 -17.04
CA VAL A 13 3.96 0.53 -17.26
C VAL A 13 3.05 0.35 -16.05
N SER A 14 2.69 1.43 -15.37
CA SER A 14 1.86 1.41 -14.16
C SER A 14 0.69 2.38 -14.24
N LYS A 15 -0.37 2.08 -13.49
CA LYS A 15 -1.48 3.01 -13.19
C LYS A 15 -0.96 4.10 -12.26
N SER A 16 -1.44 5.33 -12.46
CA SER A 16 -1.10 6.45 -11.58
C SER A 16 -1.92 6.43 -10.29
N ALA A 17 -1.47 7.16 -9.27
CA ALA A 17 -2.22 7.35 -8.02
C ALA A 17 -3.63 7.91 -8.30
N ARG A 18 -3.78 8.86 -9.23
CA ARG A 18 -5.07 9.43 -9.63
C ARG A 18 -6.07 8.37 -10.11
N VAL A 19 -5.60 7.35 -10.84
CA VAL A 19 -6.46 6.25 -11.30
C VAL A 19 -6.90 5.37 -10.14
N LEU A 20 -5.99 5.08 -9.21
CA LEU A 20 -6.31 4.29 -8.01
C LEU A 20 -7.32 5.03 -7.12
N GLN A 21 -7.08 6.32 -6.85
CA GLN A 21 -7.92 7.18 -6.01
C GLN A 21 -9.36 7.35 -6.54
N ALA A 22 -9.56 7.22 -7.86
CA ALA A 22 -10.88 7.28 -8.49
C ALA A 22 -11.66 5.95 -8.48
N ALA A 23 -11.06 4.85 -8.00
CA ALA A 23 -11.70 3.54 -7.99
C ALA A 23 -12.82 3.46 -6.95
N LYS A 24 -13.89 2.71 -7.24
CA LYS A 24 -14.95 2.42 -6.25
C LYS A 24 -14.44 1.60 -5.06
N ARG A 25 -13.38 0.82 -5.26
CA ARG A 25 -12.75 -0.04 -4.24
C ARG A 25 -11.28 -0.22 -4.54
N ILE A 26 -10.44 -0.10 -3.52
CA ILE A 26 -9.04 -0.54 -3.49
C ILE A 26 -8.90 -1.56 -2.35
N SER A 27 -8.28 -2.70 -2.63
CA SER A 27 -8.00 -3.71 -1.62
C SER A 27 -6.52 -4.04 -1.64
N TYR A 28 -5.81 -3.71 -0.56
CA TYR A 28 -4.43 -4.08 -0.34
C TYR A 28 -4.39 -5.50 0.23
N LEU A 29 -3.72 -6.43 -0.46
CA LEU A 29 -3.49 -7.80 0.00
C LEU A 29 -2.06 -7.88 0.55
N VAL A 30 -1.92 -8.04 1.88
CA VAL A 30 -0.61 -7.98 2.55
C VAL A 30 -0.49 -9.19 3.47
N LEU A 31 0.35 -10.15 3.06
CA LEU A 31 0.42 -11.48 3.67
C LEU A 31 1.86 -11.83 4.07
N GLY A 32 1.99 -12.63 5.13
CA GLY A 32 3.22 -13.21 5.63
C GLY A 32 3.99 -12.33 6.63
N ALA A 33 4.74 -13.00 7.51
CA ALA A 33 5.45 -12.37 8.62
C ALA A 33 6.43 -11.26 8.20
N GLY A 34 7.02 -11.36 6.99
CA GLY A 34 7.91 -10.33 6.43
C GLY A 34 7.24 -8.98 6.15
N LYS A 35 5.92 -8.86 6.37
CA LYS A 35 5.15 -7.62 6.26
C LYS A 35 4.73 -7.02 7.61
N ALA A 36 4.96 -7.71 8.72
CA ALA A 36 4.49 -7.26 10.03
C ALA A 36 5.00 -5.86 10.41
N ASP A 37 6.26 -5.55 10.10
CA ASP A 37 6.88 -4.26 10.43
C ASP A 37 6.26 -3.11 9.63
N ILE A 38 6.12 -3.29 8.32
CA ILE A 38 5.55 -2.25 7.45
C ILE A 38 4.05 -2.07 7.70
N VAL A 39 3.34 -3.14 8.08
CA VAL A 39 1.93 -3.07 8.49
C VAL A 39 1.79 -2.28 9.79
N HIS A 40 2.62 -2.58 10.79
CA HIS A 40 2.65 -1.79 12.02
C HIS A 40 2.91 -0.32 11.69
N GLU A 41 3.95 -0.01 10.92
CA GLU A 41 4.34 1.36 10.63
C GLU A 41 3.21 2.15 9.94
N ILE A 42 2.59 1.57 8.91
CA ILE A 42 1.48 2.18 8.17
C ILE A 42 0.25 2.36 9.08
N SER A 43 0.01 1.45 10.02
CA SER A 43 -1.15 1.53 10.93
C SER A 43 -0.99 2.57 12.04
N THR A 44 0.23 2.89 12.45
CA THR A 44 0.50 3.73 13.62
C THR A 44 1.04 5.12 13.29
N ILE A 45 1.71 5.29 12.15
CA ILE A 45 2.31 6.57 11.76
C ILE A 45 1.39 7.28 10.76
N PRO A 46 1.10 8.58 10.96
CA PRO A 46 0.34 9.38 10.00
C PRO A 46 0.94 9.32 8.58
N ALA A 47 0.08 9.11 7.58
CA ALA A 47 0.50 8.87 6.20
C ALA A 47 1.33 10.01 5.57
N ASP A 48 1.13 11.25 6.01
CA ASP A 48 1.91 12.42 5.59
C ASP A 48 3.39 12.34 6.00
N LYS A 49 3.69 11.63 7.10
CA LYS A 49 5.04 11.41 7.60
C LYS A 49 5.76 10.23 6.95
N LEU A 50 5.03 9.36 6.25
CA LEU A 50 5.59 8.18 5.59
C LEU A 50 5.96 8.49 4.14
N LEU A 51 6.87 7.72 3.54
CA LEU A 51 7.20 7.83 2.10
C LEU A 51 6.48 6.77 1.25
N TYR A 52 5.73 5.87 1.88
CA TYR A 52 5.14 4.71 1.20
C TYR A 52 3.90 5.10 0.38
N PRO A 53 3.85 4.74 -0.93
CA PRO A 53 2.65 4.96 -1.73
C PRO A 53 1.42 4.27 -1.15
N ALA A 54 1.56 3.08 -0.56
CA ALA A 54 0.46 2.32 0.02
C ALA A 54 -0.15 3.02 1.26
N ALA A 55 0.62 3.81 2.01
CA ALA A 55 0.10 4.59 3.13
C ALA A 55 -0.70 5.82 2.66
N LYS A 56 -0.34 6.38 1.50
CA LYS A 56 -0.89 7.67 1.00
C LYS A 56 -2.05 7.52 0.03
N ILE A 57 -2.14 6.38 -0.65
CA ILE A 57 -3.12 6.16 -1.71
C ILE A 57 -4.34 5.44 -1.12
N GLN A 58 -5.49 6.09 -1.24
CA GLN A 58 -6.79 5.55 -0.87
C GLN A 58 -7.83 5.98 -1.90
N SER A 59 -8.91 5.22 -2.03
CA SER A 59 -10.08 5.68 -2.78
C SER A 59 -10.68 6.93 -2.13
N TYR A 60 -10.94 7.97 -2.91
CA TYR A 60 -11.55 9.21 -2.41
C TYR A 60 -13.07 9.17 -2.36
N GLN A 61 -13.71 8.34 -3.17
CA GLN A 61 -15.17 8.23 -3.27
C GLN A 61 -15.69 6.82 -3.03
N GLY A 62 -14.81 5.91 -2.59
CA GLY A 62 -15.10 4.50 -2.44
C GLY A 62 -14.40 3.91 -1.22
N LYS A 63 -14.26 2.59 -1.19
CA LYS A 63 -13.66 1.88 -0.06
C LYS A 63 -12.19 1.60 -0.28
N THR A 64 -11.40 1.73 0.78
CA THR A 64 -10.02 1.25 0.84
C THR A 64 -9.94 0.23 1.96
N GLU A 65 -9.46 -0.96 1.64
CA GLU A 65 -9.44 -2.10 2.57
C GLU A 65 -8.06 -2.73 2.59
N TRP A 66 -7.73 -3.32 3.73
CA TRP A 66 -6.49 -4.06 3.97
C TRP A 66 -6.86 -5.47 4.40
N TYR A 67 -6.42 -6.46 3.63
CA TYR A 67 -6.55 -7.87 3.94
C TYR A 67 -5.20 -8.37 4.43
N LEU A 68 -5.16 -8.75 5.70
CA LEU A 68 -3.99 -9.24 6.41
C LEU A 68 -4.22 -10.69 6.84
N ASP A 69 -3.20 -11.53 6.75
CA ASP A 69 -3.16 -12.78 7.51
C ASP A 69 -2.66 -12.52 8.93
N SER A 70 -2.76 -13.54 9.80
CA SER A 70 -2.28 -13.46 11.18
C SER A 70 -0.82 -13.03 11.25
N ASP A 71 0.01 -13.58 10.36
CA ASP A 71 1.45 -13.35 10.37
C ASP A 71 1.78 -11.89 10.07
N ALA A 72 1.16 -11.29 9.05
CA ALA A 72 1.33 -9.87 8.73
C ALA A 72 0.70 -8.95 9.79
N ALA A 73 -0.32 -9.41 10.53
CA ALA A 73 -1.02 -8.63 11.55
C ALA A 73 -0.41 -8.74 12.97
N THR A 74 0.57 -9.63 13.20
CA THR A 74 1.16 -9.95 14.53
C THR A 74 1.55 -8.75 15.40
N LYS A 75 1.84 -7.59 14.79
CA LYS A 75 2.28 -6.38 15.50
C LYS A 75 1.16 -5.39 15.78
N ILE A 76 -0.06 -5.65 15.33
CA ILE A 76 -1.21 -4.75 15.45
C ILE A 76 -2.49 -5.44 15.94
N ALA A 77 -2.48 -6.77 16.08
CA ALA A 77 -3.59 -7.61 16.51
C ALA A 77 -3.10 -8.76 17.39
#